data_AF-A0A7V1M1B4-F1
#
_entry.id   AF-A0A7V1M1B4-F1
#
_cell.length_a   1.000
_cell.length_b   1.000
_cell.length_c   1.000
_cell.angle_alpha   90.00
_cell.angle_beta   90.00
_cell.angle_gamma   90.00
#
_symmetry.space_group_name_H-M   'P 1'
#
loop_
_entity.id
_entity.type
_entity.pdbx_description
1 polymer ?
#
loop_
_entity_poly.entity_id
_entity_poly.type
_entity_poly.pdbx_seq_one_letter_code
_entity_poly.pdbx_strand_id
1 'polypeptide(L)'
;MTTLIGVLLALVAQNQGCASLPTPSRPISGDLPIRVGADWDDLEAAVRRAARTTELAILHKESTGTGEADSTARYELISIAEQRMWISFRALESWTPDSGPIEIEIDAGTEPFLEDTQRRILIAEVAKHLKALAGRDWAP
;
A
#
# COMPACT_ATOMS: atom_id res chain seq x y z
N MET A 1 39.67 55.60 6.26
CA MET A 1 38.31 56.10 6.56
C MET A 1 37.39 55.48 5.52
N THR A 2 36.88 54.25 5.72
CA THR A 2 35.61 53.93 6.41
C THR A 2 34.48 54.80 5.86
N THR A 3 33.51 54.27 5.11
CA THR A 3 32.33 53.59 5.67
C THR A 3 31.62 52.71 4.63
N LEU A 4 31.26 51.48 5.04
CA LEU A 4 30.28 50.61 4.38
C LEU A 4 28.86 51.14 4.55
N ILE A 5 28.03 51.10 3.51
CA ILE A 5 26.56 51.08 3.65
C ILE A 5 26.04 49.90 2.83
N GLY A 6 25.61 48.86 3.53
CA GLY A 6 24.76 47.80 3.00
C GLY A 6 23.31 48.06 3.42
N VAL A 7 22.38 47.87 2.48
CA VAL A 7 20.95 47.59 2.72
C VAL A 7 20.49 46.75 1.51
N LEU A 8 20.46 45.42 1.67
CA LEU A 8 19.25 44.61 1.92
C LEU A 8 18.33 44.51 0.69
N LEU A 9 18.67 43.59 -0.23
CA LEU A 9 17.72 43.07 -1.23
C LEU A 9 16.88 41.97 -0.57
N ALA A 10 15.62 42.25 -0.27
CA ALA A 10 14.68 41.23 0.18
C ALA A 10 14.25 40.37 -1.03
N LEU A 11 14.89 39.21 -1.19
CA LEU A 11 14.43 38.19 -2.12
C LEU A 11 13.28 37.42 -1.46
N VAL A 12 12.05 37.75 -1.82
CA VAL A 12 10.88 36.93 -1.50
C VAL A 12 10.86 35.76 -2.48
N ALA A 13 11.57 34.67 -2.14
CA ALA A 13 11.40 33.38 -2.80
C ALA A 13 10.17 32.71 -2.19
N GLN A 14 9.04 32.78 -2.90
CA GLN A 14 7.82 32.08 -2.50
C GLN A 14 8.05 30.58 -2.64
N ASN A 15 8.04 29.96 -1.47
CA ASN A 15 7.93 28.56 -1.12
C ASN A 15 7.03 27.76 -2.09
N GLN A 16 7.58 27.25 -3.19
CA GLN A 16 6.98 26.11 -3.88
C GLN A 16 7.27 24.90 -3.00
N GLY A 17 6.25 24.44 -2.28
CA GLY A 17 6.29 23.19 -1.57
C GLY A 17 6.69 22.09 -2.54
N CYS A 18 7.94 21.64 -2.45
CA CYS A 18 8.30 20.31 -2.87
C CYS A 18 7.37 19.37 -2.12
N ALA A 19 6.30 18.93 -2.79
CA ALA A 19 5.60 17.73 -2.39
C ALA A 19 6.68 16.66 -2.34
N SER A 20 7.06 16.24 -1.14
CA SER A 20 7.99 15.14 -0.93
C SER A 20 7.50 14.01 -1.81
N LEU A 21 8.29 13.61 -2.80
CA LEU A 21 8.01 12.40 -3.55
C LEU A 21 7.73 11.31 -2.51
N PRO A 22 6.63 10.54 -2.63
CA PRO A 22 6.36 9.47 -1.69
C PRO A 22 7.61 8.61 -1.62
N THR A 23 8.22 8.56 -0.44
CA THR A 23 9.43 7.76 -0.25
C THR A 23 9.05 6.33 -0.62
N PRO A 24 9.73 5.69 -1.57
CA PRO A 24 9.40 4.33 -1.96
C PRO A 24 9.44 3.48 -0.69
N SER A 25 8.35 2.76 -0.41
CA SER A 25 8.33 1.89 0.77
C SER A 25 9.47 0.88 0.65
N ARG A 26 10.24 0.74 1.73
CA ARG A 26 11.32 -0.23 1.78
C ARG A 26 10.74 -1.61 1.44
N PRO A 27 11.30 -2.36 0.48
CA PRO A 27 10.83 -3.70 0.15
C PRO A 27 10.81 -4.57 1.41
N ILE A 28 9.75 -5.36 1.60
CA ILE A 28 9.72 -6.33 2.69
C ILE A 28 10.76 -7.41 2.40
N SER A 29 11.70 -7.57 3.34
CA SER A 29 12.70 -8.62 3.34
C SER A 29 12.21 -9.73 4.26
N GLY A 30 11.39 -10.64 3.74
CA GLY A 30 10.87 -11.81 4.45
C GLY A 30 10.29 -12.82 3.47
N ASP A 31 10.21 -14.08 3.89
CA ASP A 31 9.50 -15.11 3.14
C ASP A 31 7.99 -14.83 3.19
N LEU A 32 7.30 -15.08 2.08
CA LEU A 32 5.84 -15.08 2.04
C LEU A 32 5.31 -16.42 2.55
N PRO A 33 4.09 -16.45 3.12
CA PRO A 33 3.19 -15.31 3.32
C PRO A 33 3.58 -14.41 4.52
N ILE A 34 3.12 -13.16 4.54
CA ILE A 34 3.23 -12.26 5.71
C ILE A 34 1.89 -12.12 6.43
N ARG A 35 1.93 -11.71 7.71
CA ARG A 35 0.73 -11.46 8.53
C ARG A 35 0.63 -9.99 8.93
N VAL A 36 -0.57 -9.44 8.88
CA VAL A 36 -0.87 -8.06 9.30
C VAL A 36 -2.17 -8.02 10.10
N GLY A 37 -2.23 -7.18 11.14
CA GLY A 37 -3.50 -6.84 11.78
C GLY A 37 -4.23 -5.79 10.93
N ALA A 38 -5.46 -6.07 10.49
CA ALA A 38 -6.27 -5.16 9.68
C ALA A 38 -7.76 -5.51 9.73
N ASP A 39 -8.59 -4.57 9.30
CA ASP A 39 -10.01 -4.82 9.08
C ASP A 39 -10.24 -5.42 7.68
N TRP A 40 -11.22 -6.33 7.57
CA TRP A 40 -11.46 -7.05 6.31
C TRP A 40 -12.02 -6.13 5.20
N ASP A 41 -12.80 -5.13 5.58
CA ASP A 41 -13.38 -4.16 4.65
C ASP A 41 -12.34 -3.17 4.06
N ASP A 42 -11.22 -2.98 4.75
CA ASP A 42 -10.10 -2.12 4.32
C ASP A 42 -9.28 -2.69 3.15
N LEU A 43 -9.42 -3.97 2.84
CA LEU A 43 -8.62 -4.66 1.81
C LEU A 43 -8.65 -3.93 0.46
N GLU A 44 -9.84 -3.52 0.02
CA GLU A 44 -9.98 -2.85 -1.27
C GLU A 44 -9.33 -1.46 -1.28
N ALA A 45 -9.50 -0.69 -0.21
CA ALA A 45 -8.89 0.62 -0.08
C ALA A 45 -7.35 0.53 -0.09
N ALA A 46 -6.80 -0.43 0.66
CA ALA A 46 -5.37 -0.69 0.72
C ALA A 46 -4.79 -1.13 -0.64
N VAL A 47 -5.43 -2.08 -1.33
CA VAL A 47 -4.97 -2.55 -2.64
C VAL A 47 -5.07 -1.44 -3.69
N ARG A 48 -6.18 -0.70 -3.76
CA ARG A 48 -6.32 0.44 -4.69
C ARG A 48 -5.27 1.51 -4.44
N ARG A 49 -4.93 1.77 -3.18
CA ARG A 49 -3.89 2.75 -2.84
C ARG A 49 -2.51 2.25 -3.24
N ALA A 50 -2.18 1.00 -2.92
CA ALA A 50 -0.91 0.39 -3.30
C ALA A 50 -0.73 0.35 -4.81
N ALA A 51 -1.75 -0.12 -5.55
CA ALA A 51 -1.73 -0.19 -7.01
C ALA A 51 -1.42 1.17 -7.66
N ARG A 52 -1.99 2.27 -7.15
CA ARG A 52 -1.65 3.63 -7.61
C ARG A 52 -0.20 3.99 -7.33
N THR A 53 0.33 3.67 -6.15
CA THR A 53 1.72 3.96 -5.78
C THR A 53 2.72 3.16 -6.61
N THR A 54 2.35 1.94 -7.00
CA THR A 54 3.23 1.02 -7.75
C THR A 54 2.95 0.99 -9.25
N GLU A 55 2.14 1.92 -9.75
CA GLU A 55 1.77 2.03 -11.17
C GLU A 55 1.19 0.73 -11.76
N LEU A 56 0.33 0.07 -10.97
CA LEU A 56 -0.42 -1.13 -11.35
C LEU A 56 -1.90 -0.80 -11.56
N ALA A 57 -2.53 -1.49 -12.50
CA ALA A 57 -3.97 -1.52 -12.67
C ALA A 57 -4.54 -2.83 -12.11
N ILE A 58 -5.67 -2.74 -11.41
CA ILE A 58 -6.43 -3.93 -10.97
C ILE A 58 -7.25 -4.43 -12.16
N LEU A 59 -7.01 -5.67 -12.57
CA LEU A 59 -7.74 -6.33 -13.66
C LEU A 59 -8.98 -7.07 -13.16
N HIS A 60 -8.81 -7.79 -12.06
CA HIS A 60 -9.84 -8.66 -11.53
C HIS A 60 -9.75 -8.74 -10.01
N LYS A 61 -10.91 -8.95 -9.38
CA LYS A 61 -11.04 -9.25 -7.96
C LYS A 61 -11.97 -10.45 -7.85
N GLU A 62 -11.53 -11.46 -7.12
CA GLU A 62 -12.35 -12.56 -6.64
C GLU A 62 -12.30 -12.60 -5.12
N SER A 63 -13.39 -13.00 -4.49
CA SER A 63 -13.45 -13.14 -3.04
C SER A 63 -14.41 -14.24 -2.64
N THR A 64 -14.07 -14.97 -1.59
CA THR A 64 -14.94 -15.92 -0.92
C THR A 64 -15.17 -15.45 0.51
N GLY A 65 -16.43 -15.37 0.92
CA GLY A 65 -16.81 -14.91 2.24
C GLY A 65 -16.77 -13.39 2.42
N THR A 66 -17.07 -12.95 3.63
CA THR A 66 -17.30 -11.55 4.01
C THR A 66 -16.42 -11.10 5.18
N GLY A 67 -15.44 -11.90 5.57
CA GLY A 67 -14.53 -11.62 6.68
C GLY A 67 -14.58 -12.67 7.79
N GLU A 68 -15.45 -13.67 7.68
CA GLU A 68 -15.35 -14.88 8.51
C GLU A 68 -14.00 -15.59 8.34
N ALA A 69 -13.58 -16.37 9.34
CA ALA A 69 -12.34 -17.14 9.25
C ALA A 69 -12.27 -17.97 7.95
N ASP A 70 -11.09 -18.00 7.34
CA ASP A 70 -10.80 -18.57 6.01
C ASP A 70 -11.49 -17.87 4.82
N SER A 71 -12.12 -16.71 5.02
CA SER A 71 -12.47 -15.83 3.90
C SER A 71 -11.22 -15.49 3.11
N THR A 72 -11.35 -15.43 1.78
CA THR A 72 -10.25 -15.10 0.88
C THR A 72 -10.61 -13.94 -0.05
N ALA A 73 -9.62 -13.16 -0.43
CA ALA A 73 -9.74 -12.18 -1.49
C ALA A 73 -8.47 -12.23 -2.34
N ARG A 74 -8.61 -12.22 -3.66
CA ARG A 74 -7.49 -12.21 -4.59
C ARG A 74 -7.69 -11.12 -5.63
N TYR A 75 -6.63 -10.37 -5.88
CA TYR A 75 -6.58 -9.33 -6.88
C TYR A 75 -5.54 -9.69 -7.93
N GLU A 76 -5.95 -9.65 -9.19
CA GLU A 76 -5.04 -9.74 -10.34
C GLU A 76 -4.72 -8.33 -10.81
N LEU A 77 -3.43 -8.04 -11.02
CA LEU A 77 -2.90 -6.74 -11.37
C LEU A 77 -2.01 -6.82 -12.60
N ILE A 78 -1.91 -5.71 -13.33
CA ILE A 78 -1.01 -5.56 -14.46
C ILE A 78 -0.25 -4.23 -14.39
N SER A 79 1.03 -4.26 -14.73
CA SER A 79 1.85 -3.06 -14.87
C SER A 79 1.74 -2.44 -16.27
N ILE A 80 2.27 -1.24 -16.44
CA ILE A 80 2.41 -0.59 -17.76
C ILE A 80 3.31 -1.41 -18.70
N ALA A 81 4.23 -2.20 -18.14
CA ALA A 81 5.09 -3.11 -18.89
C ALA A 81 4.43 -4.49 -19.16
N GLU A 82 3.11 -4.58 -19.01
CA GLU A 82 2.30 -5.80 -19.20
C GLU A 82 2.69 -6.97 -18.27
N GLN A 83 3.44 -6.71 -17.20
CA GLN A 83 3.76 -7.73 -16.20
C GLN A 83 2.54 -8.01 -15.33
N ARG A 84 2.16 -9.28 -15.23
CA ARG A 84 1.04 -9.72 -14.41
C ARG A 84 1.48 -10.09 -13.02
N MET A 85 0.68 -9.70 -12.05
CA MET A 85 0.93 -9.92 -10.64
C MET A 85 -0.37 -10.27 -9.95
N TRP A 86 -0.27 -10.97 -8.83
CA TRP A 86 -1.42 -11.21 -7.97
C TRP A 86 -1.06 -10.97 -6.52
N ILE A 87 -2.07 -10.61 -5.74
CA ILE A 87 -2.01 -10.56 -4.28
C ILE A 87 -3.26 -11.21 -3.73
N SER A 88 -3.10 -12.09 -2.73
CA SER A 88 -4.18 -12.77 -2.05
C SER A 88 -4.14 -12.53 -0.55
N PHE A 89 -5.32 -12.52 0.04
CA PHE A 89 -5.57 -12.32 1.46
C PHE A 89 -6.35 -13.50 2.00
N ARG A 90 -6.05 -13.91 3.23
CA ARG A 90 -6.83 -14.89 3.98
C ARG A 90 -7.07 -14.40 5.40
N ALA A 91 -8.33 -14.34 5.82
CA ALA A 91 -8.69 -14.04 7.19
C ALA A 91 -8.35 -15.26 8.06
N LEU A 92 -7.56 -15.07 9.12
CA LEU A 92 -7.24 -16.15 10.06
C LEU A 92 -8.26 -16.25 11.20
N GLU A 93 -9.04 -15.20 11.40
CA GLU A 93 -10.07 -15.05 12.41
C GLU A 93 -11.32 -14.44 11.77
N SER A 94 -12.48 -14.56 12.42
CA SER A 94 -13.69 -13.90 11.95
C SER A 94 -13.68 -12.42 12.32
N TRP A 95 -13.78 -11.55 11.32
CA TRP A 95 -13.93 -10.12 11.46
C TRP A 95 -15.40 -9.72 11.52
N THR A 96 -15.70 -8.74 12.39
CA THR A 96 -16.93 -7.97 12.36
C THR A 96 -16.56 -6.48 12.50
N PRO A 97 -17.45 -5.54 12.12
CA PRO A 97 -17.19 -4.11 12.31
C PRO A 97 -16.87 -3.73 13.77
N ASP A 98 -17.36 -4.52 14.75
CA ASP A 98 -17.13 -4.28 16.17
C ASP A 98 -15.97 -5.11 16.77
N SER A 99 -15.40 -6.08 16.04
CA SER A 99 -14.34 -6.96 16.57
C SER A 99 -12.98 -6.25 16.66
N GLY A 100 -12.82 -5.14 15.96
CA GLY A 100 -11.52 -4.54 15.69
C GLY A 100 -10.67 -5.38 14.73
N PRO A 101 -9.39 -4.99 14.55
CA PRO A 101 -8.51 -5.60 13.55
C PRO A 101 -8.24 -7.08 13.82
N ILE A 102 -8.31 -7.90 12.77
CA ILE A 102 -7.98 -9.34 12.80
C ILE A 102 -6.64 -9.62 12.11
N GLU A 103 -6.06 -10.79 12.37
CA GLU A 103 -4.88 -11.23 11.62
C GLU A 103 -5.29 -11.67 10.19
N ILE A 104 -4.71 -11.00 9.21
CA ILE A 104 -4.84 -11.31 7.78
C ILE A 104 -3.48 -11.78 7.24
N GLU A 105 -3.49 -12.96 6.63
CA GLU A 105 -2.36 -13.51 5.89
C GLU A 105 -2.36 -12.95 4.46
N ILE A 106 -1.19 -12.50 3.98
CA ILE A 106 -0.98 -11.92 2.66
C ILE A 106 0.04 -12.76 1.89
N ASP A 107 -0.32 -13.16 0.68
CA ASP A 107 0.58 -13.80 -0.28
C ASP A 107 0.53 -13.06 -1.63
N ALA A 108 1.57 -13.18 -2.44
CA ALA A 108 1.66 -12.53 -3.74
C ALA A 108 2.63 -13.23 -4.70
N GLY A 109 2.39 -13.08 -5.99
CA GLY A 109 3.22 -13.64 -7.06
C GLY A 109 3.24 -12.77 -8.33
N THR A 110 4.12 -13.15 -9.26
CA THR A 110 4.37 -12.47 -10.55
C THR A 110 4.51 -13.50 -11.67
N GLU A 111 4.00 -13.20 -12.87
CA GLU A 111 4.19 -14.02 -14.07
C GLU A 111 4.86 -13.21 -15.20
N PRO A 112 5.90 -13.75 -15.86
CA PRO A 112 6.86 -14.75 -15.35
C PRO A 112 7.74 -14.15 -14.24
N PHE A 113 8.48 -14.99 -13.50
CA PHE A 113 9.29 -14.71 -12.29
C PHE A 113 10.46 -13.68 -12.45
N LEU A 114 10.41 -12.78 -13.44
CA LEU A 114 11.58 -12.00 -13.86
C LEU A 114 11.89 -10.75 -13.05
N GLU A 115 11.07 -10.34 -12.08
CA GLU A 115 11.47 -9.28 -11.15
C GLU A 115 10.68 -9.34 -9.84
N ASP A 116 11.35 -9.77 -8.77
CA ASP A 116 10.76 -9.88 -7.42
C ASP A 116 10.57 -8.50 -6.73
N THR A 117 11.25 -7.47 -7.24
CA THR A 117 11.26 -6.13 -6.61
C THR A 117 9.88 -5.49 -6.59
N GLN A 118 9.17 -5.46 -7.74
CA GLN A 118 7.85 -4.85 -7.82
C GLN A 118 6.84 -5.59 -6.94
N ARG A 119 6.96 -6.92 -6.86
CA ARG A 119 6.17 -7.78 -5.94
C ARG A 119 6.38 -7.37 -4.49
N ARG A 120 7.63 -7.25 -4.05
CA ARG A 120 7.94 -6.82 -2.68
C ARG A 120 7.45 -5.42 -2.37
N ILE A 121 7.51 -4.50 -3.34
CA ILE A 121 7.01 -3.13 -3.18
C ILE A 121 5.47 -3.15 -3.06
N LEU A 122 4.77 -3.91 -3.90
CA LEU A 122 3.31 -4.07 -3.83
C LEU A 122 2.89 -4.56 -2.43
N ILE A 123 3.49 -5.65 -1.94
CA ILE A 123 3.18 -6.19 -0.62
C ILE A 123 3.50 -5.17 0.48
N ALA A 124 4.64 -4.46 0.38
CA ALA A 124 5.02 -3.44 1.33
C ALA A 124 4.00 -2.29 1.42
N GLU A 125 3.54 -1.77 0.27
CA GLU A 125 2.53 -0.72 0.22
C GLU A 125 1.18 -1.21 0.74
N VAL A 126 0.74 -2.41 0.36
CA VAL A 126 -0.52 -2.99 0.85
C VAL A 126 -0.48 -3.17 2.37
N ALA A 127 0.56 -3.81 2.91
CA ALA A 127 0.69 -4.04 4.34
C ALA A 127 0.77 -2.73 5.14
N LYS A 128 1.48 -1.73 4.59
CA LYS A 128 1.55 -0.38 5.17
C LYS A 128 0.17 0.29 5.21
N HIS A 129 -0.60 0.19 4.14
CA HIS A 129 -1.93 0.79 4.08
C HIS A 129 -2.93 0.08 4.99
N LEU A 130 -2.94 -1.26 5.01
CA LEU A 130 -3.77 -2.03 5.94
C LEU A 130 -3.49 -1.66 7.40
N LYS A 131 -2.21 -1.61 7.80
CA LYS A 131 -1.83 -1.18 9.16
C LYS A 131 -2.23 0.26 9.48
N ALA A 132 -2.27 1.14 8.47
CA ALA A 132 -2.65 2.53 8.66
C ALA A 132 -4.17 2.72 8.79
N LEU A 133 -4.96 1.77 8.27
CA LEU A 133 -6.43 1.79 8.31
C LEU A 133 -6.99 1.04 9.51
N ALA A 134 -6.32 -0.04 9.95
CA ALA A 134 -6.74 -0.90 11.03
C ALA A 134 -7.33 -0.15 12.26
N GLY A 135 -8.58 -0.46 12.58
CA GLY A 135 -9.33 0.07 13.71
C GLY A 135 -9.76 1.52 13.54
N ARG A 136 -9.76 2.04 12.31
CA ARG A 136 -10.21 3.39 11.99
C ARG A 136 -11.47 3.31 11.14
N ASP A 137 -12.48 4.09 11.52
CA ASP A 137 -13.64 4.33 10.68
C ASP A 137 -13.23 5.16 9.45
N TRP A 138 -12.76 4.47 8.41
CA TRP A 138 -12.47 5.06 7.10
C TRP A 138 -13.28 4.34 6.02
N ALA A 139 -14.60 4.35 6.20
CA ALA A 139 -15.52 4.10 5.09
C ALA A 139 -15.59 5.36 4.18
N PRO A 140 -15.62 5.21 2.85
CA PRO A 140 -16.04 6.29 1.96
C PRO A 140 -17.49 6.73 2.19
#